data_AF-A0A834L5F7-F1
#
_entry.id   AF-A0A834L5F7-F1
#
_cell.length_a   1.000
_cell.length_b   1.000
_cell.length_c   1.000
_cell.angle_alpha   90.00
_cell.angle_beta   90.00
_cell.angle_gamma   90.00
#
_symmetry.space_group_name_H-M   'P 1'
#
loop_
_entity.id
_entity.type
_entity.pdbx_description
1 polymer ?
#
loop_
_entity_poly.entity_id
_entity_poly.type
_entity_poly.pdbx_seq_one_letter_code
_entity_poly.pdbx_strand_id
1 'polypeptide(L)'
;MKSEGYILLDIRPEWEREKARVSGSLHVPLFVEDMDNGPLTLLKKWVHFGYIGLWTGQKFTMINPDFVQQVEVKVPDKESKLLVACGEGLRSMMAALKLHEGGYRNLGWLAGGFTRSKDDDFSGVEGPEKLQYATIGGVSYFFLKLIILLQSVGNRGAKTF
;
A
#
# COMPACT_ATOMS: atom_id res chain seq x y z
N MET A 1 -9.37 9.57 -14.23
CA MET A 1 -9.87 8.49 -15.11
C MET A 1 -11.36 8.27 -14.87
N LYS A 2 -12.20 8.23 -15.92
CA LYS A 2 -13.54 7.61 -15.80
C LYS A 2 -13.29 6.12 -15.54
N SER A 3 -13.85 5.55 -14.48
CA SER A 3 -13.66 4.13 -14.16
C SER A 3 -14.27 3.31 -15.31
N GLU A 4 -13.45 2.54 -16.03
CA GLU A 4 -13.93 1.59 -17.06
C GLU A 4 -14.66 0.37 -16.45
N GLY A 5 -15.37 0.60 -15.33
CA GLY A 5 -15.99 -0.41 -14.50
C GLY A 5 -15.03 -1.14 -13.55
N TYR A 6 -13.78 -0.69 -13.43
CA TYR A 6 -12.83 -1.32 -12.49
C TYR A 6 -13.14 -0.93 -11.04
N ILE A 7 -13.16 -1.94 -10.18
CA ILE A 7 -13.17 -1.80 -8.72
C ILE A 7 -11.71 -1.79 -8.27
N LEU A 8 -11.28 -0.66 -7.69
CA LEU A 8 -9.94 -0.55 -7.12
C LEU A 8 -9.91 -1.28 -5.77
N LEU A 9 -9.04 -2.29 -5.67
CA LEU A 9 -8.78 -3.05 -4.46
C LEU A 9 -7.40 -2.70 -3.91
N ASP A 10 -7.37 -1.88 -2.85
CA ASP A 10 -6.16 -1.62 -2.09
C ASP A 10 -5.85 -2.83 -1.19
N ILE A 11 -4.68 -3.41 -1.38
CA ILE A 11 -4.23 -4.58 -0.60
C ILE A 11 -3.08 -4.25 0.35
N ARG A 12 -2.77 -2.97 0.53
CA ARG A 12 -1.73 -2.54 1.47
C ARG A 12 -2.16 -2.83 2.91
N PRO A 13 -1.19 -3.04 3.81
CA PRO A 13 -1.48 -3.07 5.23
C PRO A 13 -2.10 -1.76 5.73
N GLU A 14 -2.84 -1.83 6.84
CA GLU A 14 -3.60 -0.68 7.38
C GLU A 14 -2.73 0.56 7.61
N TRP A 15 -1.53 0.41 8.16
CA TRP A 15 -0.64 1.55 8.46
C TRP A 15 -0.13 2.29 7.22
N GLU A 16 -0.13 1.66 6.04
CA GLU A 16 0.14 2.36 4.78
C GLU A 16 -1.12 3.08 4.28
N ARG A 17 -2.29 2.47 4.46
CA ARG A 17 -3.58 3.01 4.02
C ARG A 17 -4.06 4.20 4.84
N GLU A 18 -3.78 4.21 6.15
CA GLU A 18 -4.11 5.32 7.05
C GLU A 18 -3.42 6.63 6.65
N LYS A 19 -2.23 6.54 6.03
CA LYS A 19 -1.47 7.72 5.57
C LYS A 19 -2.09 8.34 4.32
N ALA A 20 -2.52 7.51 3.37
CA ALA A 20 -3.20 7.97 2.18
C ALA A 20 -3.96 6.81 1.51
N ARG A 21 -5.14 7.09 0.96
CA ARG A 21 -5.96 6.11 0.22
C ARG A 21 -6.76 6.77 -0.89
N VAL A 22 -7.16 5.99 -1.88
CA VAL A 22 -8.10 6.44 -2.91
C VAL A 22 -9.52 6.34 -2.35
N SER A 23 -10.27 7.44 -2.39
CA SER A 23 -11.67 7.49 -1.98
C SER A 23 -12.50 6.51 -2.81
N GLY A 24 -13.37 5.75 -2.14
CA GLY A 24 -14.18 4.70 -2.76
C GLY A 24 -13.44 3.40 -3.10
N SER A 25 -12.12 3.29 -2.87
CA SER A 25 -11.42 2.01 -3.05
C SER A 25 -11.85 0.98 -2.01
N LEU A 26 -12.06 -0.27 -2.42
CA LEU A 26 -12.16 -1.40 -1.49
C LEU A 26 -10.79 -1.67 -0.87
N HIS A 27 -10.82 -2.25 0.32
CA HIS A 27 -9.60 -2.58 1.04
C HIS A 27 -9.68 -3.96 1.68
N VAL A 28 -8.70 -4.79 1.38
CA VAL A 28 -8.47 -6.10 2.01
C VAL A 28 -6.95 -6.32 2.03
N PRO A 29 -6.28 -6.27 3.19
CA PRO A 29 -4.83 -6.36 3.24
C PRO A 29 -4.35 -7.77 2.88
N LEU A 30 -3.38 -7.87 1.97
CA LEU A 30 -2.71 -9.16 1.68
C LEU A 30 -1.76 -9.55 2.82
N PHE A 31 -1.10 -8.57 3.43
CA PHE A 31 -0.20 -8.76 4.56
C PHE A 31 -0.76 -8.04 5.78
N VAL A 32 -0.79 -8.75 6.90
CA VAL A 32 -1.22 -8.26 8.21
C VAL A 32 -0.10 -8.41 9.21
N GLU A 33 -0.19 -7.67 10.32
CA GLU A 33 0.77 -7.81 11.42
C GLU A 33 0.72 -9.24 11.99
N ASP A 34 1.89 -9.85 12.15
CA ASP A 34 2.00 -11.15 12.81
C ASP A 34 1.90 -10.93 14.33
N MET A 35 0.80 -11.37 14.93
CA MET A 35 0.54 -11.22 16.36
C MET A 35 1.10 -12.37 17.21
N ASP A 36 1.80 -13.36 16.61
CA ASP A 36 2.43 -14.44 17.37
C ASP A 36 3.55 -13.88 18.26
N ASN A 37 3.54 -14.30 19.52
CA ASN A 37 4.47 -13.87 20.55
C ASN A 37 5.28 -15.04 21.12
N GLY A 38 5.38 -16.15 20.38
CA GLY A 38 6.29 -17.24 20.71
C GLY A 38 7.77 -16.78 20.79
N PRO A 39 8.63 -17.44 21.58
CA PRO A 39 10.02 -16.99 21.80
C PRO A 39 10.83 -16.81 20.50
N LEU A 40 10.68 -17.73 19.54
CA LEU A 40 11.34 -17.64 18.24
C LEU A 40 10.80 -16.47 17.41
N THR A 41 9.50 -16.21 17.46
CA THR A 41 8.89 -15.09 16.73
C THR A 41 9.26 -13.75 17.33
N LEU A 42 9.37 -13.65 18.65
CA LEU A 42 9.90 -12.45 19.32
C LEU A 42 11.34 -12.17 18.89
N LEU A 43 12.19 -13.20 18.82
CA LEU A 43 13.54 -13.05 18.29
C LEU A 43 13.53 -12.55 16.83
N LYS A 44 12.69 -13.14 15.97
CA LYS A 44 12.53 -12.68 14.57
C LYS A 44 12.05 -11.23 14.49
N LYS A 45 11.06 -10.85 15.29
CA LYS A 45 10.53 -9.47 15.38
C LYS A 45 11.62 -8.49 15.78
N TRP A 46 12.45 -8.85 16.75
CA TRP A 46 13.57 -8.01 17.19
C TRP A 46 14.62 -7.82 16.08
N VAL A 47 15.02 -8.92 15.41
CA VAL A 47 15.95 -8.86 14.26
C VAL A 47 15.37 -8.02 13.12
N HIS A 48 14.11 -8.26 12.76
CA HIS A 48 13.41 -7.50 11.72
C HIS A 48 13.36 -6.01 12.06
N PHE A 49 13.00 -5.67 13.30
CA PHE A 49 12.94 -4.29 13.76
C PHE A 49 14.30 -3.58 13.62
N GLY A 50 15.38 -4.21 14.10
CA GLY A 50 16.72 -3.63 14.03
C GLY A 50 17.27 -3.52 12.62
N TYR A 51 17.00 -4.50 11.76
CA TYR A 51 17.55 -4.54 10.40
C TYR A 51 16.79 -3.60 9.44
N ILE A 52 15.46 -3.62 9.46
CA ILE A 52 14.66 -2.91 8.44
C ILE A 52 13.41 -2.23 8.98
N GLY A 53 12.77 -2.78 10.02
CA GLY A 53 11.50 -2.27 10.54
C GLY A 53 11.59 -0.85 11.08
N LEU A 54 12.61 -0.54 11.89
CA LEU A 54 12.84 0.81 12.40
C LEU A 54 13.06 1.83 11.27
N TRP A 55 13.84 1.45 10.25
CA TRP A 55 14.20 2.32 9.13
C TRP A 55 13.03 2.59 8.19
N THR A 56 12.24 1.56 7.88
CA THR A 56 11.18 1.61 6.86
C THR A 56 9.78 1.78 7.45
N GLY A 57 9.62 1.62 8.77
CA GLY A 57 8.33 1.60 9.45
C GLY A 57 7.50 0.34 9.17
N GLN A 58 8.11 -0.69 8.57
CA GLN A 58 7.43 -1.94 8.27
C GLN A 58 7.34 -2.82 9.52
N LYS A 59 6.12 -3.25 9.83
CA LYS A 59 5.88 -4.22 10.90
C LYS A 59 6.34 -5.62 10.47
N PHE A 60 6.50 -6.53 11.43
CA PHE A 60 6.70 -7.94 11.12
C PHE A 60 5.36 -8.53 10.69
N THR A 61 5.28 -9.05 9.46
CA THR A 61 4.01 -9.41 8.82
C THR A 61 3.91 -10.87 8.44
N MET A 62 2.66 -11.35 8.39
CA MET A 62 2.29 -12.61 7.77
C MET A 62 1.29 -12.38 6.63
N ILE A 63 1.14 -13.38 5.75
CA ILE A 63 0.07 -13.36 4.74
C ILE A 63 -1.27 -13.51 5.47
N ASN A 64 -2.24 -12.67 5.13
CA ASN A 64 -3.62 -12.78 5.62
C ASN A 64 -4.23 -14.10 5.11
N PRO A 65 -4.53 -15.08 6.00
CA PRO A 65 -5.06 -16.38 5.59
C PRO A 65 -6.45 -16.25 4.97
N ASP A 66 -7.21 -15.23 5.37
CA ASP A 66 -8.58 -15.00 4.95
C ASP A 66 -8.67 -14.05 3.76
N PHE A 67 -7.54 -13.70 3.12
CA PHE A 67 -7.48 -12.69 2.07
C PHE A 67 -8.52 -12.93 0.96
N VAL A 68 -8.54 -14.12 0.36
CA VAL A 68 -9.46 -14.42 -0.75
C VAL A 68 -10.92 -14.38 -0.30
N GLN A 69 -11.22 -14.98 0.86
CA GLN A 69 -12.57 -14.99 1.43
C GLN A 69 -13.07 -13.58 1.75
N GLN A 70 -12.21 -12.71 2.30
CA GLN A 70 -12.57 -11.31 2.58
C GLN A 70 -12.82 -10.51 1.30
N VAL A 71 -12.08 -10.79 0.21
CA VAL A 71 -12.36 -10.18 -1.10
C VAL A 71 -13.70 -10.69 -1.65
N GLU A 72 -13.99 -11.98 -1.54
CA GLU A 72 -15.28 -12.58 -1.95
C GLU A 72 -16.49 -11.98 -1.22
N VAL A 73 -16.38 -11.72 0.08
CA VAL A 73 -17.46 -11.05 0.83
C VAL A 73 -17.73 -9.64 0.28
N LYS A 74 -16.68 -8.93 -0.17
CA LYS A 74 -16.83 -7.57 -0.71
C LYS A 74 -17.18 -7.53 -2.20
N VAL A 75 -16.75 -8.53 -2.96
CA VAL A 75 -16.92 -8.63 -4.42
C VAL A 75 -17.34 -10.07 -4.77
N PRO A 76 -18.60 -10.45 -4.50
CA PRO A 76 -19.04 -11.83 -4.70
C PRO A 76 -19.06 -12.25 -6.17
N ASP A 77 -19.23 -11.31 -7.10
CA ASP A 77 -19.20 -11.57 -8.53
C ASP A 77 -17.75 -11.69 -9.05
N LYS A 78 -17.36 -12.91 -9.42
CA LYS A 78 -16.03 -13.28 -9.93
C LYS A 78 -15.71 -12.72 -11.32
N GLU A 79 -16.71 -12.24 -12.04
CA GLU A 79 -16.55 -11.55 -13.32
C GLU A 79 -16.30 -10.04 -13.14
N SER A 80 -16.39 -9.52 -11.91
CA SER A 80 -16.07 -8.12 -11.62
C SER A 80 -14.63 -7.78 -12.03
N LYS A 81 -14.45 -6.62 -12.66
CA LYS A 81 -13.12 -6.11 -13.03
C LYS A 81 -12.42 -5.55 -11.80
N LEU A 82 -11.40 -6.25 -11.29
CA LEU A 82 -10.61 -5.81 -10.14
C LEU A 82 -9.29 -5.21 -10.60
N LEU A 83 -9.00 -3.99 -10.15
CA LEU A 83 -7.67 -3.38 -10.25
C LEU A 83 -7.01 -3.45 -8.87
N VAL A 84 -6.03 -4.33 -8.72
CA VAL A 84 -5.35 -4.59 -7.45
C VAL A 84 -4.17 -3.62 -7.29
N ALA A 85 -4.13 -2.89 -6.18
CA ALA A 85 -3.11 -1.88 -5.93
C ALA A 85 -2.42 -2.10 -4.58
N CYS A 86 -1.10 -1.91 -4.58
CA CYS A 86 -0.26 -1.93 -3.38
C CYS A 86 0.74 -0.79 -3.46
N GLY A 87 1.77 -0.80 -2.60
CA GLY A 87 2.84 0.19 -2.64
C GLY A 87 3.61 0.24 -3.97
N GLU A 88 4.23 -0.87 -4.35
CA GLU A 88 5.23 -0.91 -5.44
C GLU A 88 4.89 -1.90 -6.57
N GLY A 89 3.76 -2.60 -6.48
CA GLY A 89 3.23 -3.51 -7.50
C GLY A 89 3.47 -5.01 -7.24
N LEU A 90 4.58 -5.40 -6.59
CA LEU A 90 4.90 -6.83 -6.38
C LEU A 90 3.84 -7.57 -5.54
N ARG A 91 3.40 -6.97 -4.43
CA ARG A 91 2.33 -7.53 -3.59
C ARG A 91 1.01 -7.63 -4.36
N SER A 92 0.75 -6.70 -5.29
CA SER A 92 -0.47 -6.73 -6.12
C SER A 92 -0.44 -7.86 -7.13
N MET A 93 0.70 -8.13 -7.75
CA MET A 93 0.86 -9.28 -8.65
C MET A 93 0.61 -10.60 -7.90
N MET A 94 1.15 -10.74 -6.67
CA MET A 94 0.90 -11.89 -5.81
C MET A 94 -0.59 -12.02 -5.42
N ALA A 95 -1.23 -10.91 -5.04
CA ALA A 95 -2.67 -10.89 -4.73
C ALA A 95 -3.51 -11.26 -5.96
N ALA A 96 -3.17 -10.74 -7.14
CA ALA A 96 -3.86 -11.08 -8.39
C ALA A 96 -3.75 -12.59 -8.69
N LEU A 97 -2.58 -13.20 -8.49
CA LEU A 97 -2.44 -14.65 -8.64
C LEU A 97 -3.35 -15.42 -7.68
N LYS A 98 -3.36 -15.07 -6.39
CA LYS A 98 -4.25 -15.69 -5.38
C LYS A 98 -5.73 -15.53 -5.71
N LEU A 99 -6.14 -14.36 -6.21
CA LEU A 99 -7.52 -14.12 -6.61
C LEU A 99 -7.88 -14.90 -7.88
N HIS A 100 -6.93 -15.05 -8.81
CA HIS A 100 -7.12 -15.85 -10.00
C HIS A 100 -7.32 -17.33 -9.65
N GLU A 101 -6.51 -17.87 -8.74
CA GLU A 101 -6.69 -19.21 -8.16
C GLU A 101 -8.04 -19.34 -7.45
N GLY A 102 -8.51 -18.26 -6.81
CA GLY A 102 -9.86 -18.13 -6.23
C GLY A 102 -10.99 -17.89 -7.25
N GLY A 103 -10.72 -17.99 -8.55
CA GLY A 103 -11.73 -17.96 -9.61
C GLY A 103 -12.06 -16.57 -10.19
N TYR A 104 -11.42 -15.49 -9.74
CA TYR A 104 -11.58 -14.19 -10.38
C TYR A 104 -10.92 -14.16 -11.77
N ARG A 105 -11.66 -13.66 -12.77
CA ARG A 105 -11.20 -13.71 -14.17
C ARG A 105 -10.68 -12.38 -14.69
N ASN A 106 -11.25 -11.27 -14.23
CA ASN A 106 -10.96 -9.93 -14.76
C ASN A 106 -10.06 -9.15 -13.81
N LEU A 107 -8.79 -9.53 -13.75
CA LEU A 107 -7.80 -8.97 -12.82
C LEU A 107 -6.77 -8.11 -13.56
N GLY A 108 -6.50 -6.93 -13.01
CA GLY A 108 -5.34 -6.11 -13.35
C GLY A 108 -4.63 -5.66 -12.07
N TRP A 109 -3.41 -5.15 -12.20
CA TRP A 109 -2.72 -4.50 -11.09
C TRP A 109 -2.02 -3.23 -11.52
N LEU A 110 -1.84 -2.32 -10.56
CA LEU A 110 -1.13 -1.06 -10.80
C LEU A 110 0.39 -1.31 -10.86
N ALA A 111 0.98 -1.20 -12.05
CA ALA A 111 2.42 -1.36 -12.25
C ALA A 111 3.21 -0.28 -11.50
N GLY A 112 4.09 -0.70 -10.58
CA GLY A 112 4.81 0.20 -9.68
C GLY A 112 3.98 0.75 -8.50
N GLY A 113 2.71 0.32 -8.39
CA GLY A 113 1.82 0.64 -7.27
C GLY A 113 1.60 2.14 -7.03
N PHE A 114 1.11 2.47 -5.84
CA PHE A 114 0.84 3.85 -5.45
C PHE A 114 2.10 4.72 -5.33
N THR A 115 3.29 4.14 -5.16
CA THR A 115 4.55 4.89 -5.15
C THR A 115 4.82 5.60 -6.49
N ARG A 116 4.19 5.16 -7.59
CA ARG A 116 4.28 5.84 -8.90
C ARG A 116 3.13 6.80 -9.20
N SER A 117 2.18 6.93 -8.29
CA SER A 117 1.04 7.84 -8.48
C SER A 117 1.48 9.30 -8.46
N LYS A 118 0.82 10.10 -9.30
CA LYS A 118 0.86 11.56 -9.35
C LYS A 118 -0.41 12.14 -8.76
N ASP A 119 -0.38 13.44 -8.46
CA ASP A 119 -1.48 14.15 -7.80
C ASP A 119 -2.80 14.09 -8.59
N ASP A 120 -2.75 13.89 -9.91
CA ASP A 120 -3.89 13.86 -10.85
C ASP A 120 -4.30 12.46 -11.32
N ASP A 121 -3.57 11.41 -10.92
CA ASP A 121 -3.90 10.03 -11.32
C ASP A 121 -5.22 9.56 -10.70
N PHE A 122 -5.53 10.01 -9.48
CA PHE A 122 -6.73 9.66 -8.73
C PHE A 122 -7.50 10.91 -8.29
N SER A 123 -8.78 10.99 -8.61
CA SER A 123 -9.61 12.18 -8.36
C SER A 123 -10.02 12.39 -6.89
N GLY A 124 -9.87 11.37 -6.05
CA GLY A 124 -10.20 11.46 -4.62
C GLY A 124 -9.14 10.74 -3.82
N VAL A 125 -8.20 11.48 -3.23
CA VAL A 125 -7.20 10.95 -2.30
C VAL A 125 -7.51 11.50 -0.91
N GLU A 126 -7.63 10.60 0.06
CA GLU A 126 -7.88 10.92 1.47
C GLU A 126 -6.66 10.55 2.31
N GLY A 127 -6.34 11.36 3.30
CA GLY A 127 -5.28 11.09 4.27
C GLY A 127 -4.32 12.26 4.44
N PRO A 128 -3.47 12.22 5.48
CA PRO A 128 -2.49 13.28 5.76
C PRO A 128 -1.32 13.34 4.77
N GLU A 129 -1.08 12.27 4.00
CA GLU A 129 0.07 12.14 3.10
C GLU A 129 -0.34 11.99 1.63
N LYS A 130 0.63 12.14 0.72
CA LYS A 130 0.46 11.76 -0.68
C LYS A 130 0.48 10.24 -0.82
N LEU A 131 -0.33 9.69 -1.73
CA LEU A 131 -0.30 8.26 -2.08
C LEU A 131 1.12 7.77 -2.42
N GLN A 132 1.89 8.61 -3.13
CA GLN A 132 3.28 8.36 -3.49
C GLN A 132 4.19 8.05 -2.28
N TYR A 133 3.88 8.60 -1.10
CA TYR A 133 4.72 8.51 0.10
C TYR A 133 4.13 7.62 1.19
N ALA A 134 2.93 7.09 0.98
CA ALA A 134 2.20 6.32 2.00
C ALA A 134 2.88 4.99 2.39
N THR A 135 3.78 4.48 1.55
CA THR A 135 4.60 3.29 1.84
C THR A 135 5.81 3.60 2.71
N ILE A 136 6.23 4.87 2.78
CA ILE A 136 7.43 5.31 3.50
C ILE A 136 7.09 5.50 4.97
N GLY A 137 7.81 4.82 5.85
CA GLY A 137 7.66 4.92 7.31
C GLY A 137 8.99 4.98 8.03
N GLY A 138 8.93 4.84 9.36
CA GLY A 138 10.11 4.75 10.21
C GLY A 138 10.99 5.99 10.12
N VAL A 139 12.30 5.79 10.28
CA VAL A 139 13.28 6.88 10.17
C VAL A 139 13.29 7.50 8.77
N SER A 140 13.05 6.70 7.72
CA SER A 140 13.04 7.16 6.32
C SER A 140 11.98 8.24 6.07
N TYR A 141 10.85 8.19 6.77
CA TYR A 141 9.81 9.21 6.66
C TYR A 141 10.29 10.60 7.13
N PHE A 142 11.07 10.67 8.21
CA PHE A 142 11.64 11.93 8.67
C PHE A 142 12.67 12.50 7.70
N PHE A 143 13.51 11.63 7.11
CA PHE A 143 14.42 12.04 6.04
C PHE A 143 13.68 12.57 4.82
N LEU A 144 12.60 11.91 4.40
CA LEU A 144 11.75 12.40 3.31
C LEU A 144 11.20 13.79 3.59
N LYS A 145 10.62 14.01 4.78
CA LYS A 145 10.08 15.33 5.16
C LYS A 145 11.16 16.40 5.18
N LEU A 146 12.36 16.07 5.68
CA LEU A 146 13.50 16.98 5.65
C LEU A 146 13.90 17.36 4.22
N ILE A 147 13.99 16.38 3.32
CA ILE A 147 14.33 16.62 1.91
C ILE A 147 13.27 17.51 1.24
N ILE A 148 11.98 17.23 1.45
CA ILE A 148 10.88 18.05 0.90
C ILE A 148 10.95 19.49 1.43
N LEU A 149 11.24 19.66 2.73
CA LEU A 149 11.42 20.98 3.33
C LEU A 149 12.58 21.75 2.68
N LEU A 150 13.74 21.10 2.54
CA LEU A 150 14.93 21.70 1.92
C LEU A 150 14.68 22.09 0.45
N GLN A 151 14.01 21.23 -0.33
CA GLN A 151 13.62 21.52 -1.71
C GLN A 151 12.65 22.70 -1.80
N SER A 152 11.69 22.80 -0.87
CA SER A 152 10.74 23.91 -0.80
C SER A 152 11.43 25.25 -0.47
N VAL A 153 12.45 25.24 0.38
CA VAL A 153 13.26 26.44 0.69
C VAL A 153 14.12 26.82 -0.51
N GLY A 154 14.82 25.86 -1.12
CA GLY A 154 15.67 26.09 -2.29
C GLY A 154 14.89 26.65 -3.49
N ASN A 155 13.71 26.09 -3.80
CA ASN A 155 12.85 26.58 -4.88
C ASN A 155 12.27 27.97 -4.62
N ARG A 156 12.10 28.38 -3.36
CA ARG A 156 11.68 29.75 -3.01
C ARG A 156 12.83 30.75 -3.17
N GLY A 157 14.04 30.36 -2.78
CA GLY A 157 15.25 31.16 -3.02
C GLY A 157 15.58 31.36 -4.50
N ALA A 158 15.36 30.34 -5.34
CA ALA A 158 15.62 30.43 -6.77
C ALA A 158 14.59 31.27 -7.57
N LYS A 159 13.39 31.51 -7.03
CA LYS A 159 12.34 32.34 -7.65
C LYS A 159 12.39 33.81 -7.24
N THR A 160 13.31 34.19 -6.35
CA THR A 160 13.45 35.56 -5.83
C THR A 160 14.65 36.33 -6.40
N PHE A 161 15.28 35.79 -7.45
CA PHE A 161 16.31 36.44 -8.26
C PHE A 161 15.89 36.48 -9.74
#